data_AF-A0A101ULT5-F1
#
_entry.id   AF-A0A101ULT5-F1
#
_cell.length_a   1.000
_cell.length_b   1.000
_cell.length_c   1.000
_cell.angle_alpha   90.00
_cell.angle_beta   90.00
_cell.angle_gamma   90.00
#
_symmetry.space_group_name_H-M   'P 1'
#
loop_
_entity.id
_entity.type
_entity.pdbx_description
1 polymer ?
#
loop_
_entity_poly.entity_id
_entity_poly.type
_entity_poly.pdbx_seq_one_letter_code
_entity_poly.pdbx_strand_id
1 'polypeptide(L)'
;MRIPAWTEDELLLAGALVVKNTWRDLRMSDQKVQELSELLRSLPIHTPEALGLPGFRSVGSVSLKTTDFMTNHRLYSGRATNCGKPTQLMIEAFTDREAEMLQAAQALEEGIASGELHRIPRQPDEIDDRGSTAIEGRLLVRRALARERDPKLRTRKIRQVRRSGRPLRCEVCDFDFARAYGELGEGYIEVHHVTPLYISGTRETKLDDLACLCANCHRMCHRSRPGESWRTPTALREQIRKSAKAAAH
;
A
#
# COMPACT_ATOMS: atom_id res chain seq x y z
N MET A 1 -19.44 -20.88 -9.55
CA MET A 1 -19.03 -19.56 -9.00
C MET A 1 -17.66 -19.21 -9.58
N ARG A 2 -17.42 -17.95 -9.99
CA ARG A 2 -16.17 -17.54 -10.66
C ARG A 2 -15.05 -17.36 -9.63
N ILE A 3 -13.84 -17.83 -9.94
CA ILE A 3 -12.64 -17.58 -9.13
C ILE A 3 -12.42 -16.05 -9.03
N PRO A 4 -12.30 -15.48 -7.82
CA PRO A 4 -11.99 -14.06 -7.65
C PRO A 4 -10.70 -13.64 -8.35
N ALA A 5 -10.67 -12.39 -8.82
CA ALA A 5 -9.49 -11.81 -9.47
C ALA A 5 -8.29 -11.77 -8.50
N TRP A 6 -7.08 -11.71 -9.05
CA TRP A 6 -5.87 -11.43 -8.28
C TRP A 6 -5.91 -10.00 -7.75
N THR A 7 -5.72 -9.86 -6.45
CA THR A 7 -5.57 -8.58 -5.74
C THR A 7 -4.13 -8.09 -5.84
N GLU A 8 -3.93 -6.80 -5.58
CA GLU A 8 -2.61 -6.18 -5.56
C GLU A 8 -1.68 -6.82 -4.53
N ASP A 9 -2.17 -7.16 -3.32
CA ASP A 9 -1.39 -7.87 -2.30
C ASP A 9 -0.86 -9.22 -2.80
N GLU A 10 -1.69 -9.97 -3.53
CA GLU A 10 -1.31 -11.27 -4.08
C GLU A 10 -0.35 -11.15 -5.27
N LEU A 11 -0.55 -10.14 -6.12
CA LEU A 11 0.36 -9.82 -7.22
C LEU A 11 1.72 -9.33 -6.71
N LEU A 12 1.74 -8.56 -5.61
CA LEU A 12 2.96 -8.10 -4.96
C LEU A 12 3.80 -9.29 -4.48
N LEU A 13 3.20 -10.25 -3.78
CA LEU A 13 3.90 -11.45 -3.31
C LEU A 13 4.38 -12.34 -4.47
N ALA A 14 3.55 -12.52 -5.51
CA ALA A 14 3.93 -13.28 -6.70
C ALA A 14 5.10 -12.63 -7.46
N GLY A 15 5.05 -11.30 -7.65
CA GLY A 15 6.13 -10.56 -8.29
C GLY A 15 7.42 -10.60 -7.47
N ALA A 16 7.33 -10.45 -6.15
CA ALA A 16 8.50 -10.54 -5.27
C ALA A 16 9.18 -11.91 -5.35
N LEU A 17 8.40 -13.00 -5.42
CA LEU A 17 8.97 -14.34 -5.63
C LEU A 17 9.73 -14.43 -6.96
N VAL A 18 9.18 -13.89 -8.05
CA VAL A 18 9.83 -13.91 -9.38
C VAL A 18 11.12 -13.09 -9.38
N VAL A 19 11.12 -11.90 -8.77
CA VAL A 19 12.30 -11.04 -8.63
C VAL A 19 13.37 -11.72 -7.77
N LYS A 20 13.00 -12.25 -6.59
CA LYS A 20 13.90 -13.04 -5.72
C LYS A 20 14.47 -14.26 -6.47
N ASN A 21 13.73 -14.80 -7.46
CA ASN A 21 14.17 -15.86 -8.36
C ASN A 21 14.87 -15.35 -9.65
N THR A 22 15.34 -14.10 -9.68
CA THR A 22 16.06 -13.51 -10.83
C THR A 22 15.29 -13.55 -12.15
N TRP A 23 13.96 -13.38 -12.10
CA TRP A 23 13.08 -13.47 -13.27
C TRP A 23 13.17 -14.79 -14.03
N ARG A 24 13.50 -15.89 -13.33
CA ARG A 24 13.54 -17.24 -13.90
C ARG A 24 12.25 -18.00 -13.65
N ASP A 25 12.08 -19.05 -14.43
CA ASP A 25 10.97 -19.97 -14.37
C ASP A 25 10.76 -20.62 -13.00
N LEU A 26 9.48 -20.83 -12.67
CA LEU A 26 8.98 -21.31 -11.38
C LEU A 26 7.85 -22.31 -11.62
N ARG A 27 8.15 -23.59 -11.39
CA ARG A 27 7.26 -24.73 -11.65
C ARG A 27 6.49 -25.12 -10.40
N MET A 28 5.42 -25.88 -10.61
CA MET A 28 4.57 -26.38 -9.52
C MET A 28 5.32 -27.27 -8.52
N SER A 29 6.40 -27.93 -8.95
CA SER A 29 7.25 -28.75 -8.08
C SER A 29 8.16 -27.93 -7.17
N ASP A 30 8.37 -26.64 -7.45
CA ASP A 30 9.26 -25.80 -6.66
C ASP A 30 8.66 -25.51 -5.28
N GLN A 31 9.43 -25.79 -4.23
CA GLN A 31 9.03 -25.58 -2.83
C GLN A 31 8.52 -24.14 -2.57
N LYS A 32 9.23 -23.14 -3.09
CA LYS A 32 8.88 -21.72 -3.03
C LYS A 32 7.52 -21.36 -3.67
N VAL A 33 7.06 -22.13 -4.68
CA VAL A 33 5.72 -21.95 -5.28
C VAL A 33 4.63 -22.55 -4.39
N GLN A 34 4.93 -23.66 -3.72
CA GLN A 34 4.05 -24.29 -2.74
C GLN A 34 3.86 -23.38 -1.52
N GLU A 35 4.96 -22.88 -0.96
CA GLU A 35 4.96 -21.93 0.16
C GLU A 35 4.20 -20.65 -0.18
N LEU A 36 4.38 -20.11 -1.39
CA LEU A 36 3.61 -18.94 -1.82
C LEU A 36 2.10 -19.26 -1.93
N SER A 37 1.73 -20.45 -2.41
CA SER A 37 0.33 -20.87 -2.46
C SER A 37 -0.31 -20.92 -1.07
N GLU A 38 0.40 -21.46 -0.08
CA GLU A 38 -0.05 -21.48 1.32
C GLU A 38 -0.18 -20.06 1.89
N LEU A 39 0.83 -19.21 1.68
CA LEU A 39 0.84 -17.82 2.14
C LEU A 39 -0.34 -17.04 1.55
N LEU A 40 -0.54 -17.10 0.23
CA LEU A 40 -1.63 -16.41 -0.44
C LEU A 40 -2.99 -16.82 0.12
N ARG A 41 -3.22 -18.12 0.33
CA ARG A 41 -4.49 -18.63 0.89
C ARG A 41 -4.70 -18.24 2.36
N SER A 42 -3.64 -17.88 3.09
CA SER A 42 -3.69 -17.45 4.49
C SER A 42 -4.03 -15.97 4.69
N LEU A 43 -4.05 -15.16 3.63
CA LEU A 43 -4.25 -13.71 3.72
C LEU A 43 -5.63 -13.35 4.30
N PRO A 44 -5.73 -12.40 5.24
CA PRO A 44 -6.99 -11.98 5.88
C PRO A 44 -7.82 -11.03 4.99
N ILE A 45 -7.95 -11.39 3.71
CA ILE A 45 -8.72 -10.69 2.67
C ILE A 45 -9.68 -11.62 1.92
N HIS A 46 -9.56 -12.93 2.10
CA HIS A 46 -10.39 -13.93 1.43
C HIS A 46 -11.64 -14.27 2.21
N THR A 47 -12.71 -14.57 1.49
CA THR A 47 -13.94 -15.11 2.09
C THR A 47 -13.86 -16.64 2.14
N PRO A 48 -14.60 -17.30 3.06
CA PRO A 48 -14.67 -18.76 3.11
C PRO A 48 -15.08 -19.39 1.78
N GLU A 49 -16.00 -18.73 1.05
CA GLU A 49 -16.47 -19.20 -0.26
C GLU A 49 -15.34 -19.21 -1.28
N ALA A 50 -14.51 -18.16 -1.33
CA ALA A 50 -13.37 -18.09 -2.24
C ALA A 50 -12.34 -19.19 -1.94
N LEU A 51 -12.05 -19.44 -0.67
CA LEU A 51 -11.09 -20.46 -0.23
C LEU A 51 -11.51 -21.89 -0.60
N GLY A 52 -12.82 -22.13 -0.69
CA GLY A 52 -13.41 -23.41 -1.11
C GLY A 52 -13.44 -23.64 -2.63
N LEU A 53 -13.11 -22.64 -3.46
CA LEU A 53 -13.13 -22.81 -4.92
C LEU A 53 -11.92 -23.62 -5.41
N PRO A 54 -12.14 -24.64 -6.28
CA PRO A 54 -11.05 -25.37 -6.92
C PRO A 54 -10.12 -24.43 -7.69
N GLY A 55 -8.82 -24.57 -7.48
CA GLY A 55 -7.80 -23.77 -8.18
C GLY A 55 -7.60 -22.34 -7.63
N PHE A 56 -8.39 -21.90 -6.63
CA PHE A 56 -8.19 -20.60 -5.99
C PHE A 56 -6.82 -20.54 -5.30
N ARG A 57 -5.92 -19.73 -5.86
CA ARG A 57 -4.52 -19.58 -5.39
C ARG A 57 -3.82 -20.91 -5.11
N SER A 58 -4.13 -21.94 -5.89
CA SER A 58 -3.45 -23.23 -5.87
C SER A 58 -2.03 -23.11 -6.42
N VAL A 59 -1.17 -24.08 -6.10
CA VAL A 59 0.20 -24.19 -6.64
C VAL A 59 0.22 -24.02 -8.16
N GLY A 60 -0.75 -24.59 -8.87
CA GLY A 60 -0.90 -24.46 -10.32
C GLY A 60 -1.22 -23.03 -10.77
N SER A 61 -2.17 -22.36 -10.11
CA SER A 61 -2.48 -20.97 -10.48
C SER A 61 -1.38 -19.98 -10.08
N VAL A 62 -0.62 -20.29 -9.02
CA VAL A 62 0.59 -19.54 -8.65
C VAL A 62 1.68 -19.71 -9.69
N SER A 63 2.01 -20.93 -10.11
CA SER A 63 3.03 -21.18 -11.16
C SER A 63 2.66 -20.52 -12.50
N LEU A 64 1.39 -20.52 -12.88
CA LEU A 64 0.92 -19.77 -14.05
C LEU A 64 1.11 -18.26 -13.86
N LYS A 65 0.80 -17.74 -12.66
CA LYS A 65 0.96 -16.32 -12.39
C LYS A 65 2.42 -15.89 -12.40
N THR A 66 3.33 -16.66 -11.83
CA THR A 66 4.78 -16.36 -11.88
C THR A 66 5.31 -16.43 -13.32
N THR A 67 4.76 -17.32 -14.16
CA THR A 67 5.04 -17.36 -15.60
C THR A 67 4.58 -16.08 -16.30
N ASP A 68 3.40 -15.54 -15.94
CA ASP A 68 2.93 -14.25 -16.48
C ASP A 68 3.93 -13.13 -16.18
N PHE A 69 4.42 -13.04 -14.93
CA PHE A 69 5.42 -12.05 -14.54
C PHE A 69 6.73 -12.20 -15.32
N MET A 70 7.27 -13.42 -15.37
CA MET A 70 8.54 -13.71 -16.03
C MET A 70 8.51 -13.40 -17.53
N THR A 71 7.46 -13.86 -18.23
CA THR A 71 7.39 -13.75 -19.69
C THR A 71 6.99 -12.35 -20.18
N ASN A 72 6.43 -11.50 -19.31
CA ASN A 72 6.11 -10.10 -19.61
C ASN A 72 7.19 -9.12 -19.11
N HIS A 73 8.30 -9.60 -18.55
CA HIS A 73 9.43 -8.77 -18.14
C HIS A 73 10.20 -8.24 -19.36
N ARG A 74 10.71 -6.99 -19.28
CA ARG A 74 11.39 -6.29 -20.40
C ARG A 74 12.62 -7.02 -20.97
N LEU A 75 13.26 -7.89 -20.19
CA LEU A 75 14.43 -8.66 -20.62
C LEU A 75 14.09 -10.04 -21.20
N TYR A 76 12.82 -10.44 -21.18
CA TYR A 76 12.41 -11.72 -21.73
C TYR A 76 12.32 -11.65 -23.26
N SER A 77 13.03 -12.57 -23.93
CA SER A 77 13.14 -12.59 -25.40
C SER A 77 12.13 -13.51 -26.10
N GLY A 78 11.35 -14.29 -25.33
CA GLY A 78 10.37 -15.22 -25.87
C GLY A 78 8.99 -14.60 -26.09
N ARG A 79 8.01 -15.43 -26.43
CA ARG A 79 6.61 -15.00 -26.52
C ARG A 79 6.03 -14.79 -25.12
N ALA A 80 5.61 -13.57 -24.82
CA ALA A 80 4.90 -13.24 -23.58
C ALA A 80 3.56 -13.98 -23.48
N THR A 81 3.19 -14.41 -22.27
CA THR A 81 1.82 -14.87 -22.01
C THR A 81 0.86 -13.69 -21.94
N ASN A 82 -0.42 -13.94 -22.18
CA ASN A 82 -1.46 -12.93 -22.00
C ASN A 82 -1.73 -12.73 -20.51
N CYS A 83 -1.45 -11.53 -19.99
CA CYS A 83 -1.78 -11.15 -18.62
C CYS A 83 -2.67 -9.89 -18.59
N GLY A 84 -3.41 -9.72 -17.48
CA GLY A 84 -4.31 -8.58 -17.30
C GLY A 84 -3.55 -7.31 -16.90
N LYS A 85 -4.19 -6.15 -17.10
CA LYS A 85 -3.63 -4.83 -16.75
C LYS A 85 -3.08 -4.72 -15.32
N PRO A 86 -3.73 -5.26 -14.26
CA PRO A 86 -3.14 -5.22 -12.91
C PRO A 86 -1.80 -5.95 -12.81
N THR A 87 -1.65 -7.08 -13.51
CA THR A 87 -0.38 -7.83 -13.55
C THR A 87 0.70 -7.02 -14.30
N GLN A 88 0.36 -6.38 -15.41
CA GLN A 88 1.29 -5.53 -16.17
C GLN A 88 1.82 -4.37 -15.32
N LEU A 89 0.93 -3.64 -14.63
CA LEU A 89 1.32 -2.54 -13.74
C LEU A 89 2.25 -3.02 -12.61
N MET A 90 1.99 -4.21 -12.07
CA MET A 90 2.85 -4.80 -11.03
C MET A 90 4.24 -5.15 -11.58
N ILE A 91 4.32 -5.72 -12.78
CA ILE A 91 5.59 -6.03 -13.45
C ILE A 91 6.39 -4.75 -13.70
N GLU A 92 5.76 -3.71 -14.24
CA GLU A 92 6.38 -2.39 -14.45
C GLU A 92 6.93 -1.83 -13.13
N ALA A 93 6.15 -1.91 -12.04
CA ALA A 93 6.61 -1.44 -10.73
C ALA A 93 7.80 -2.22 -10.19
N PHE A 94 7.83 -3.55 -10.30
CA PHE A 94 9.02 -4.33 -9.94
C PHE A 94 10.23 -4.04 -10.83
N THR A 95 9.97 -3.71 -12.10
CA THR A 95 11.01 -3.39 -13.09
C THR A 95 11.67 -2.02 -12.85
N ASP A 96 10.88 -1.04 -12.38
CA ASP A 96 11.32 0.34 -12.19
C ASP A 96 11.69 0.66 -10.74
N ARG A 97 11.10 -0.04 -9.77
CA ARG A 97 11.19 0.26 -8.33
C ARG A 97 11.43 -0.99 -7.49
N GLU A 98 12.30 -1.87 -7.99
CA GLU A 98 12.56 -3.21 -7.43
C GLU A 98 12.74 -3.21 -5.90
N ALA A 99 13.62 -2.36 -5.37
CA ALA A 99 13.92 -2.31 -3.94
C ALA A 99 12.69 -1.92 -3.09
N GLU A 100 11.90 -0.95 -3.54
CA GLU A 100 10.67 -0.52 -2.87
C GLU A 100 9.63 -1.65 -2.85
N MET A 101 9.45 -2.31 -4.00
CA MET A 101 8.48 -3.39 -4.16
C MET A 101 8.86 -4.62 -3.32
N LEU A 102 10.15 -4.96 -3.22
CA LEU A 102 10.63 -6.03 -2.35
C LEU A 102 10.44 -5.69 -0.86
N GLN A 103 10.65 -4.43 -0.46
CA GLN A 103 10.36 -3.98 0.91
C GLN A 103 8.87 -4.08 1.24
N ALA A 104 7.99 -3.70 0.30
CA ALA A 104 6.55 -3.84 0.48
C ALA A 104 6.16 -5.31 0.67
N ALA A 105 6.67 -6.21 -0.19
CA ALA A 105 6.42 -7.63 -0.07
C ALA A 105 6.93 -8.20 1.26
N GLN A 106 8.13 -7.82 1.69
CA GLN A 106 8.68 -8.23 2.98
C GLN A 106 7.82 -7.75 4.16
N ALA A 107 7.37 -6.50 4.16
CA ALA A 107 6.51 -5.98 5.22
C ALA A 107 5.15 -6.68 5.28
N LEU A 108 4.63 -7.12 4.13
CA LEU A 108 3.43 -7.93 4.04
C LEU A 108 3.68 -9.34 4.61
N GLU A 109 4.75 -10.01 4.19
CA GLU A 109 5.19 -11.32 4.72
C GLU A 109 5.34 -11.28 6.26
N GLU A 110 6.06 -10.29 6.80
CA GLU A 110 6.26 -10.10 8.26
C GLU A 110 4.94 -9.80 9.00
N GLY A 111 4.07 -8.98 8.41
CA GLY A 111 2.77 -8.63 8.99
C GLY A 111 1.82 -9.82 9.08
N ILE A 112 1.89 -10.74 8.12
CA ILE A 112 1.16 -12.01 8.14
C ILE A 112 1.79 -12.98 9.14
N ALA A 113 3.11 -13.18 9.10
CA ALA A 113 3.82 -14.12 9.96
C ALA A 113 3.68 -13.78 11.46
N SER A 114 3.69 -12.49 11.81
CA SER A 114 3.48 -12.01 13.19
C SER A 114 2.02 -12.03 13.65
N GLY A 115 1.07 -12.33 12.76
CA GLY A 115 -0.37 -12.23 13.01
C GLY A 115 -0.85 -10.79 13.28
N GLU A 116 -0.03 -9.77 13.01
CA GLU A 116 -0.45 -8.36 13.11
C GLU A 116 -1.62 -8.11 12.15
N LEU A 117 -1.47 -8.45 10.88
CA LEU A 117 -2.46 -8.14 9.83
C LEU A 117 -3.80 -8.87 10.00
N HIS A 118 -3.83 -10.02 10.69
CA HIS A 118 -5.08 -10.70 11.05
C HIS A 118 -5.85 -9.98 12.16
N ARG A 119 -5.15 -9.24 13.03
CA ARG A 119 -5.76 -8.52 14.16
C ARG A 119 -6.25 -7.12 13.81
N ILE A 120 -5.75 -6.54 12.72
CA ILE A 120 -6.16 -5.20 12.29
C ILE A 120 -7.54 -5.30 11.62
N PRO A 121 -8.58 -4.66 12.18
CA PRO A 121 -9.90 -4.68 11.58
C PRO A 121 -9.90 -3.94 10.25
N ARG A 122 -10.80 -4.36 9.34
CA ARG A 122 -11.01 -3.69 8.05
C ARG A 122 -11.30 -2.21 8.29
N GLN A 123 -10.61 -1.35 7.54
CA GLN A 123 -10.83 0.09 7.60
C GLN A 123 -11.78 0.50 6.47
N PRO A 124 -12.75 1.42 6.70
CA PRO A 124 -13.65 1.89 5.64
C PRO A 124 -12.95 2.46 4.41
N ASP A 125 -11.73 2.98 4.61
CA ASP A 125 -10.96 3.70 3.60
C ASP A 125 -9.78 2.89 3.05
N GLU A 126 -9.72 1.58 3.34
CA GLU A 126 -8.64 0.71 2.83
C GLU A 126 -8.73 0.43 1.33
N ILE A 127 -9.86 0.74 0.72
CA ILE A 127 -10.13 0.66 -0.72
C ILE A 127 -10.70 2.02 -1.13
N ASP A 128 -10.26 2.58 -2.25
CA ASP A 128 -10.84 3.82 -2.74
C ASP A 128 -12.27 3.62 -3.30
N ASP A 129 -12.96 4.72 -3.60
CA ASP A 129 -14.33 4.70 -4.14
C ASP A 129 -14.44 3.92 -5.47
N ARG A 130 -13.31 3.62 -6.12
CA ARG A 130 -13.22 2.87 -7.39
C ARG A 130 -12.90 1.40 -7.17
N GLY A 131 -12.80 0.94 -5.93
CA GLY A 131 -12.40 -0.43 -5.64
C GLY A 131 -10.90 -0.69 -5.83
N SER A 132 -10.10 0.34 -6.14
CA SER A 132 -8.67 0.23 -6.41
C SER A 132 -7.88 0.35 -5.13
N THR A 133 -6.86 -0.50 -5.00
CA THR A 133 -5.84 -0.33 -3.97
C THR A 133 -4.57 0.18 -4.64
N ALA A 134 -3.72 0.89 -3.89
CA ALA A 134 -2.40 1.25 -4.39
C ALA A 134 -1.62 -0.01 -4.76
N ILE A 135 -0.51 0.14 -5.48
CA ILE A 135 0.33 -1.02 -5.86
C ILE A 135 0.82 -1.84 -4.65
N GLU A 136 0.80 -1.23 -3.48
CA GLU A 136 1.16 -1.79 -2.18
C GLU A 136 0.12 -2.78 -1.63
N GLY A 137 -1.10 -2.77 -2.17
CA GLY A 137 -2.20 -3.62 -1.74
C GLY A 137 -2.99 -3.07 -0.55
N ARG A 138 -4.12 -3.71 -0.26
CA ARG A 138 -5.07 -3.24 0.76
C ARG A 138 -4.57 -3.49 2.18
N LEU A 139 -3.76 -4.53 2.42
CA LEU A 139 -3.35 -4.91 3.77
C LEU A 139 -2.34 -3.93 4.36
N LEU A 140 -1.39 -3.47 3.55
CA LEU A 140 -0.43 -2.44 3.97
C LEU A 140 -1.13 -1.10 4.18
N VAL A 141 -2.08 -0.73 3.31
CA VAL A 141 -2.94 0.45 3.50
C VAL A 141 -3.75 0.36 4.79
N ARG A 142 -4.39 -0.79 5.06
CA ARG A 142 -5.13 -1.04 6.31
C ARG A 142 -4.24 -0.85 7.53
N ARG A 143 -3.02 -1.41 7.49
CA ARG A 143 -2.02 -1.26 8.57
C ARG A 143 -1.64 0.19 8.79
N ALA A 144 -1.40 0.95 7.72
CA ALA A 144 -1.07 2.37 7.80
C ALA A 144 -2.20 3.19 8.41
N LEU A 145 -3.43 3.03 7.91
CA LEU A 145 -4.63 3.70 8.43
C LEU A 145 -4.86 3.39 9.92
N ALA A 146 -4.70 2.13 10.33
CA ALA A 146 -4.85 1.74 11.73
C ALA A 146 -3.84 2.45 12.64
N ARG A 147 -2.58 2.58 12.21
CA ARG A 147 -1.57 3.33 12.98
C ARG A 147 -1.82 4.84 12.98
N GLU A 148 -2.23 5.42 11.86
CA GLU A 148 -2.57 6.85 11.77
C GLU A 148 -3.72 7.23 12.70
N ARG A 149 -4.64 6.29 12.93
CA ARG A 149 -5.80 6.45 13.80
C ARG A 149 -5.51 6.12 15.27
N ASP A 150 -4.29 5.72 15.63
CA ASP A 150 -3.93 5.46 17.03
C ASP A 150 -4.03 6.76 17.84
N PRO A 151 -4.97 6.85 18.82
CA PRO A 151 -5.14 8.04 19.64
C PRO A 151 -3.87 8.41 20.39
N LYS A 152 -3.06 7.43 20.83
CA LYS A 152 -1.81 7.68 21.55
C LYS A 152 -0.79 8.33 20.64
N LEU A 153 -0.65 7.84 19.40
CA LEU A 153 0.27 8.40 18.42
C LEU A 153 -0.13 9.84 18.06
N ARG A 154 -1.44 10.05 17.83
CA ARG A 154 -2.00 11.38 17.58
C ARG A 154 -1.70 12.35 18.71
N THR A 155 -2.02 11.98 19.95
CA THR A 155 -1.77 12.82 21.13
C THR A 155 -0.28 13.14 21.30
N ARG A 156 0.61 12.16 21.08
CA ARG A 156 2.06 12.37 21.16
C ARG A 156 2.55 13.36 20.10
N LYS A 157 2.11 13.23 18.85
CA LYS A 157 2.49 14.14 17.75
C LYS A 157 2.01 15.57 17.99
N ILE A 158 0.75 15.77 18.36
CA ILE A 158 0.20 17.11 18.65
C ILE A 158 0.97 17.76 19.81
N ARG A 159 1.28 17.00 20.86
CA ARG A 159 2.08 17.50 21.99
C ARG A 159 3.49 17.92 21.56
N GLN A 160 4.13 17.16 20.67
CA GLN A 160 5.45 17.52 20.11
C GLN A 160 5.39 18.84 19.34
N VAL A 161 4.40 19.00 18.45
CA VAL A 161 4.20 20.24 17.67
C VAL A 161 4.01 21.44 18.60
N ARG A 162 3.12 21.33 19.59
CA ARG A 162 2.87 22.40 20.58
C ARG A 162 4.12 22.76 21.38
N ARG A 163 4.90 21.77 21.83
CA ARG A 163 6.16 21.99 22.56
C ARG A 163 7.23 22.69 21.72
N SER A 164 7.20 22.52 20.40
CA SER A 164 8.12 23.19 19.48
C SER A 164 7.75 24.66 19.20
N GLY A 165 6.65 25.17 19.76
CA GLY A 165 6.17 26.53 19.49
C GLY A 165 5.57 26.72 18.09
N ARG A 166 5.38 25.64 17.33
CA ARG A 166 4.79 25.69 15.98
C ARG A 166 3.26 25.68 16.06
N PRO A 167 2.56 26.40 15.16
CA PRO A 167 1.11 26.33 15.08
C PRO A 167 0.63 24.94 14.62
N LEU A 168 -0.54 24.53 15.12
CA LEU A 168 -1.16 23.27 14.73
C LEU A 168 -1.95 23.45 13.43
N ARG A 169 -1.24 23.44 12.30
CA ARG A 169 -1.83 23.61 10.97
C ARG A 169 -1.40 22.51 10.00
N CYS A 170 -2.15 22.37 8.92
CA CYS A 170 -1.88 21.43 7.86
C CYS A 170 -0.50 21.67 7.24
N GLU A 171 0.35 20.65 7.23
CA GLU A 171 1.67 20.69 6.61
C GLU A 171 1.61 20.61 5.09
N VAL A 172 0.45 20.58 4.44
CA VAL A 172 0.32 20.64 2.98
C VAL A 172 -0.18 21.98 2.52
N CYS A 173 -1.33 22.44 3.05
CA CYS A 173 -2.04 23.63 2.58
C CYS A 173 -2.13 24.75 3.63
N ASP A 174 -1.44 24.63 4.77
CA ASP A 174 -1.44 25.60 5.88
C ASP A 174 -2.81 25.87 6.54
N PHE A 175 -3.84 25.06 6.22
CA PHE A 175 -5.15 25.14 6.86
C PHE A 175 -5.05 24.92 8.38
N ASP A 176 -5.66 25.83 9.15
CA ASP A 176 -5.66 25.84 10.61
C ASP A 176 -7.11 25.77 11.10
N PHE A 177 -7.46 24.69 11.79
CA PHE A 177 -8.83 24.46 12.26
C PHE A 177 -9.24 25.43 13.35
N ALA A 178 -8.35 25.78 14.29
CA ALA A 178 -8.66 26.72 15.35
C ALA A 178 -8.93 28.11 14.77
N ARG A 179 -8.14 28.53 13.76
CA ARG A 179 -8.36 29.80 13.06
C ARG A 179 -9.66 29.82 12.25
N ALA A 180 -10.02 28.71 11.62
CA ALA A 180 -11.20 28.63 10.75
C ALA A 180 -12.52 28.40 11.51
N TYR A 181 -12.49 27.63 12.60
CA TYR A 181 -13.67 27.17 13.33
C TYR A 181 -13.73 27.61 14.80
N GLY A 182 -12.75 28.37 15.29
CA GLY A 182 -12.67 28.79 16.69
C GLY A 182 -12.49 27.60 17.63
N GLU A 183 -13.18 27.62 18.77
CA GLU A 183 -13.09 26.58 19.81
C GLU A 183 -13.39 25.17 19.28
N LEU A 184 -14.30 25.04 18.31
CA LEU A 184 -14.64 23.75 17.71
C LEU A 184 -13.43 23.10 17.00
N GLY A 185 -12.54 23.91 16.44
CA GLY A 185 -11.35 23.45 15.73
C GLY A 185 -10.12 23.27 16.62
N GLU A 186 -10.20 23.63 17.90
CA GLU A 186 -9.03 23.65 18.78
C GLU A 186 -8.46 22.24 18.98
N GLY A 187 -7.16 22.08 18.71
CA GLY A 187 -6.48 20.79 18.79
C GLY A 187 -6.91 19.76 17.73
N TYR A 188 -7.76 20.13 16.77
CA TYR A 188 -8.18 19.25 15.69
C TYR A 188 -7.18 19.29 14.53
N ILE A 189 -6.69 18.10 14.18
CA ILE A 189 -5.80 17.82 13.05
C ILE A 189 -5.71 16.30 12.91
N GLU A 190 -5.48 15.82 11.69
CA GLU A 190 -5.20 14.41 11.41
C GLU A 190 -3.70 14.16 11.36
N VAL A 191 -3.31 12.93 11.69
CA VAL A 191 -1.91 12.50 11.69
C VAL A 191 -1.71 11.48 10.59
N HIS A 192 -0.69 11.69 9.77
CA HIS A 192 -0.41 10.90 8.58
C HIS A 192 1.03 10.41 8.60
N HIS A 193 1.33 9.20 8.13
CA HIS A 193 2.71 8.77 7.94
C HIS A 193 3.28 9.42 6.67
N VAL A 194 4.42 10.10 6.76
CA VAL A 194 5.04 10.84 5.65
C VAL A 194 5.44 9.90 4.51
N THR A 195 5.92 8.70 4.85
CA THR A 195 6.21 7.60 3.94
C THR A 195 5.40 6.37 4.33
N PRO A 196 5.08 5.49 3.39
CA PRO A 196 4.50 4.19 3.71
C PRO A 196 5.32 3.43 4.76
N LEU A 197 4.61 2.76 5.65
CA LEU A 197 5.21 2.03 6.77
C LEU A 197 6.16 0.90 6.34
N TYR A 198 6.02 0.36 5.14
CA TYR A 198 6.93 -0.69 4.65
C TYR A 198 8.28 -0.13 4.20
N ILE A 199 8.36 1.14 3.79
CA ILE A 199 9.63 1.79 3.42
C ILE A 199 10.44 2.12 4.66
N SER A 200 9.78 2.46 5.77
CA SER A 200 10.41 2.73 7.07
C SER A 200 10.77 1.47 7.86
N GLY A 201 10.38 0.27 7.37
CA GLY A 201 10.64 -1.03 7.98
C GLY A 201 9.89 -1.27 9.29
N THR A 202 10.19 -2.39 9.96
CA THR A 202 9.65 -2.79 11.28
C THR A 202 10.18 -1.92 12.45
N ARG A 203 10.56 -0.67 12.18
CA ARG A 203 11.02 0.27 13.21
C ARG A 203 9.83 0.89 13.93
N GLU A 204 10.03 1.23 15.21
CA GLU A 204 9.09 2.10 15.92
C GLU A 204 8.87 3.40 15.12
N THR A 205 7.61 3.73 14.84
CA THR A 205 7.22 5.01 14.24
C THR A 205 7.79 6.15 15.08
N LYS A 206 8.71 6.93 14.52
CA LYS A 206 9.14 8.17 15.14
C LYS A 206 8.06 9.21 14.92
N LEU A 207 7.92 10.15 15.85
CA LEU A 207 6.98 11.25 15.65
C LEU A 207 7.37 12.13 14.44
N ASP A 208 8.64 12.12 14.04
CA ASP A 208 9.12 12.83 12.86
C ASP A 208 8.75 12.13 11.54
N ASP A 209 8.36 10.86 11.58
CA ASP A 209 7.81 10.13 10.43
C ASP A 209 6.34 10.48 10.19
N LEU A 210 5.78 11.40 11.00
CA LEU A 210 4.39 11.81 10.96
C LEU A 210 4.24 13.27 10.52
N ALA A 211 3.23 13.53 9.71
CA ALA A 211 2.77 14.86 9.32
C ALA A 211 1.40 15.17 9.93
N CYS A 212 1.20 16.43 10.28
CA CYS A 212 -0.09 17.00 10.67
C CYS A 212 -0.83 17.49 9.43
N LEU A 213 -1.95 16.87 9.07
CA LEU A 213 -2.73 17.19 7.87
C LEU A 213 -4.17 17.59 8.21
N CYS A 214 -4.78 18.43 7.37
CA CYS A 214 -6.23 18.60 7.42
C CYS A 214 -6.93 17.41 6.76
N ALA A 215 -8.20 17.19 7.11
CA ALA A 215 -9.01 16.08 6.61
C ALA A 215 -8.98 15.93 5.08
N ASN A 216 -9.05 17.06 4.37
CA ASN A 216 -8.99 17.06 2.90
C ASN A 216 -7.62 16.61 2.38
N CYS A 217 -6.52 17.13 2.93
CA CYS A 217 -5.18 16.77 2.47
C CYS A 217 -4.82 15.33 2.86
N HIS A 218 -5.22 14.89 4.05
CA HIS A 218 -5.07 13.50 4.48
C HIS A 218 -5.77 12.55 3.51
N ARG A 219 -7.05 12.80 3.19
CA ARG A 219 -7.79 12.03 2.19
C ARG A 219 -7.11 12.03 0.82
N MET A 220 -6.53 13.15 0.40
CA MET A 220 -5.82 13.24 -0.89
C MET A 220 -4.46 12.53 -0.89
N CYS A 221 -3.79 12.35 0.24
CA CYS A 221 -2.60 11.50 0.33
C CYS A 221 -2.95 10.02 0.10
N HIS A 222 -4.09 9.56 0.64
CA HIS A 222 -4.57 8.19 0.49
C HIS A 222 -5.23 7.89 -0.87
N ARG A 223 -5.63 8.92 -1.61
CA ARG A 223 -6.28 8.78 -2.92
C ARG A 223 -5.27 8.41 -4.01
N SER A 224 -5.17 7.12 -4.32
CA SER A 224 -4.25 6.62 -5.35
C SER A 224 -4.93 6.44 -6.72
N ARG A 225 -4.15 6.40 -7.80
CA ARG A 225 -4.61 5.93 -9.11
C ARG A 225 -4.02 4.55 -9.39
N PRO A 226 -4.61 3.73 -10.30
CA PRO A 226 -4.02 2.45 -10.66
C PRO A 226 -2.56 2.61 -11.12
N GLY A 227 -1.65 1.86 -10.49
CA GLY A 227 -0.21 1.93 -10.77
C GLY A 227 0.56 3.00 -9.98
N GLU A 228 -0.12 3.88 -9.25
CA GLU A 228 0.53 4.82 -8.34
C GLU A 228 0.76 4.18 -6.96
N SER A 229 1.89 4.54 -6.36
CA SER A 229 2.15 4.31 -4.93
C SER A 229 1.55 5.42 -4.08
N TRP A 230 1.62 5.23 -2.77
CA TRP A 230 1.28 6.22 -1.76
C TRP A 230 1.85 7.61 -2.06
N ARG A 231 1.03 8.64 -1.85
CA ARG A 231 1.43 10.03 -2.06
C ARG A 231 1.91 10.66 -0.75
N THR A 232 3.14 11.14 -0.74
CA THR A 232 3.70 11.87 0.41
C THR A 232 3.08 13.28 0.52
N PRO A 233 3.05 13.88 1.73
CA PRO A 233 2.63 15.28 1.91
C PRO A 233 3.37 16.26 1.00
N THR A 234 4.68 16.06 0.83
CA THR A 234 5.51 16.90 -0.05
C THR A 234 5.05 16.80 -1.51
N ALA A 235 4.83 15.58 -2.01
CA ALA A 235 4.34 15.36 -3.37
C ALA A 235 2.95 15.99 -3.58
N LEU A 236 2.04 15.87 -2.61
CA LEU A 236 0.72 16.50 -2.68
C LEU A 236 0.82 18.04 -2.71
N ARG A 237 1.69 18.62 -1.87
CA ARG A 237 1.93 20.07 -1.86
C ARG A 237 2.44 20.57 -3.22
N GLU A 238 3.36 19.84 -3.84
CA GLU A 238 3.86 20.17 -5.18
C GLU A 238 2.77 20.05 -6.24
N GLN A 239 1.91 19.04 -6.17
CA GLN A 239 0.79 18.88 -7.08
C GLN A 239 -0.19 20.05 -6.98
N ILE A 240 -0.57 20.47 -5.77
CA ILE A 240 -1.44 21.64 -5.55
C ILE A 240 -0.83 22.90 -6.17
N ARG A 241 0.48 23.11 -5.97
CA ARG A 241 1.20 24.26 -6.56
C ARG A 241 1.21 24.22 -8.09
N LYS A 242 1.43 23.05 -8.70
CA LYS A 242 1.39 22.88 -10.16
C LYS A 242 0.00 23.19 -10.72
N SER A 243 -1.06 22.67 -10.10
CA SER A 243 -2.45 22.94 -10.51
C SER A 243 -2.82 24.41 -10.38
N ALA A 244 -2.40 25.09 -9.30
CA ALA A 244 -2.65 26.51 -9.14
C ALA A 244 -1.96 27.37 -10.21
N LYS A 245 -0.72 27.02 -10.60
CA LYS A 245 -0.02 27.70 -11.70
C LYS A 245 -0.72 27.49 -13.04
N ALA A 246 -1.18 26.26 -13.32
CA ALA A 246 -1.88 25.94 -14.56
C ALA A 246 -3.25 26.64 -14.67
N ALA A 247 -3.94 26.88 -13.56
CA ALA A 247 -5.21 27.61 -13.54
C ALA A 247 -5.04 29.15 -13.65
N ALA A 248 -3.83 29.66 -13.45
CA ALA A 248 -3.48 31.07 -13.59
C ALA A 248 -2.97 31.43 -15.00
N HIS A 249 -2.94 30.46 -15.92
CA HIS A 249 -2.59 30.59 -17.33
C HIS A 249 -3.79 30.17 -18.18
#